data_AF-A0A6B1AQY0-F1
#
_entry.id   AF-A0A6B1AQY0-F1
#
_cell.length_a   1.000
_cell.length_b   1.000
_cell.length_c   1.000
_cell.angle_alpha   90.00
_cell.angle_beta   90.00
_cell.angle_gamma   90.00
#
_symmetry.space_group_name_H-M   'P 1'
#
loop_
_entity.id
_entity.type
_entity.pdbx_description
1 polymer ?
#
loop_
_entity_poly.entity_id
_entity_poly.type
_entity_poly.pdbx_seq_one_letter_code
_entity_poly.pdbx_strand_id
1 'polypeptide(L)'
;MIVRGPGKGRVLTLGNGMNAIGRSETSRIRVDFGDDSISRSNHARIAYEPRQRSFLLNHGEGANLTYLNGEVVMEAKPIAPGAEIQIGDTTLRFQSFCSKDFDWPDVDD
;
A
#
# COMPACT_ATOMS: atom_id res chain seq x y z
N MET A 1 1.44 -2.29 -7.60
CA MET A 1 1.20 -3.40 -8.56
C MET A 1 1.44 -4.72 -7.86
N ILE A 2 0.62 -5.75 -8.08
CA ILE A 2 0.88 -7.10 -7.55
C ILE A 2 1.94 -7.79 -8.41
N VAL A 3 3.07 -8.16 -7.82
CA VAL A 3 4.21 -8.81 -8.50
C VAL A 3 4.34 -10.30 -8.17
N ARG A 4 3.78 -10.74 -7.03
CA ARG A 4 3.69 -12.15 -6.61
C ARG A 4 2.37 -12.40 -5.86
N GLY A 5 1.94 -13.66 -5.84
CA GLY A 5 0.68 -14.08 -5.24
C GLY A 5 -0.53 -13.96 -6.17
N PRO A 6 -1.73 -14.30 -5.68
CA PRO A 6 -2.97 -14.15 -6.43
C PRO A 6 -3.20 -12.69 -6.86
N GLY A 7 -3.69 -12.50 -8.09
CA GLY A 7 -3.87 -11.16 -8.66
C GLY A 7 -2.60 -10.55 -9.28
N LYS A 8 -1.52 -11.31 -9.45
CA LYS A 8 -0.31 -10.87 -10.17
C LYS A 8 -0.64 -10.14 -11.47
N GLY A 9 0.02 -8.99 -11.68
CA GLY A 9 -0.21 -8.09 -12.82
C GLY A 9 -1.30 -7.05 -12.59
N ARG A 10 -2.12 -7.16 -11.54
CA ARG A 10 -3.08 -6.12 -11.19
C ARG A 10 -2.39 -4.86 -10.67
N VAL A 11 -2.90 -3.72 -11.12
CA VAL A 11 -2.52 -2.39 -10.62
C VAL A 11 -3.66 -1.88 -9.75
N LEU A 12 -3.29 -1.35 -8.59
CA LEU A 12 -4.19 -0.75 -7.63
C LEU A 12 -3.71 0.67 -7.41
N THR A 13 -4.64 1.62 -7.37
CA THR A 13 -4.35 3.05 -7.27
C THR A 13 -4.39 3.52 -5.83
N LEU A 14 -3.59 4.54 -5.54
CA LEU A 14 -3.61 5.28 -4.28
C LEU A 14 -4.30 6.61 -4.51
N GLY A 15 -4.91 7.15 -3.46
CA GLY A 15 -5.33 8.55 -3.46
C GLY A 15 -4.82 9.29 -2.21
N ASN A 16 -5.27 10.53 -2.07
CA ASN A 16 -4.85 11.41 -0.98
C ASN A 16 -5.23 10.86 0.41
N GLY A 17 -4.35 11.09 1.38
CA GLY A 17 -4.54 10.68 2.77
C GLY A 17 -4.35 9.18 2.99
N MET A 18 -5.22 8.59 3.81
CA MET A 18 -5.08 7.20 4.25
C MET A 18 -5.65 6.20 3.23
N ASN A 19 -4.85 5.22 2.85
CA ASN A 19 -5.24 4.14 1.95
C ASN A 19 -5.12 2.79 2.68
N ALA A 20 -6.23 2.37 3.28
CA ALA A 20 -6.33 1.07 3.94
C ALA A 20 -6.35 -0.06 2.89
N ILE A 21 -5.54 -1.07 3.14
CA ILE A 21 -5.39 -2.29 2.33
C ILE A 21 -6.10 -3.44 3.05
N GLY A 22 -6.92 -4.19 2.32
CA GLY A 22 -7.62 -5.36 2.84
C GLY A 22 -8.43 -6.06 1.75
N ARG A 23 -9.11 -7.15 2.08
CA ARG A 23 -9.94 -7.90 1.11
C ARG A 23 -11.40 -7.44 1.06
N SER A 24 -11.85 -6.74 2.09
CA SER A 24 -13.23 -6.25 2.21
C SER A 24 -13.56 -5.31 1.05
N GLU A 25 -14.81 -5.33 0.62
CA GLU A 25 -15.34 -4.44 -0.43
C GLU A 25 -15.25 -2.96 -0.03
N THR A 26 -15.21 -2.69 1.27
CA THR A 26 -15.05 -1.35 1.85
C THR A 26 -13.60 -0.90 1.95
N SER A 27 -12.63 -1.75 1.63
CA SER A 27 -11.21 -1.38 1.65
C SER A 27 -10.92 -0.44 0.49
N ARG A 28 -10.28 0.70 0.78
CA ARG A 28 -9.89 1.66 -0.27
C ARG A 28 -8.97 1.01 -1.30
N ILE A 29 -8.02 0.19 -0.84
CA ILE A 29 -7.22 -0.69 -1.68
C ILE A 29 -7.70 -2.12 -1.42
N ARG A 30 -8.64 -2.58 -2.25
CA ARG A 30 -9.13 -3.96 -2.17
C ARG A 30 -8.15 -4.92 -2.84
N VAL A 31 -7.60 -5.85 -2.07
CA VAL A 31 -6.72 -6.95 -2.52
C VAL A 31 -7.44 -8.27 -2.29
N ASP A 32 -8.47 -8.52 -3.09
CA ASP A 32 -9.33 -9.71 -2.95
C ASP A 32 -9.22 -10.58 -4.20
N PHE A 33 -8.10 -11.28 -4.32
CA PHE A 33 -7.76 -12.10 -5.48
C PHE A 33 -7.57 -13.59 -5.15
N GLY A 34 -7.99 -14.03 -3.96
CA GLY A 34 -7.87 -15.42 -3.50
C GLY A 34 -6.74 -15.70 -2.50
N ASP A 35 -6.16 -14.67 -1.89
CA ASP A 35 -5.22 -14.81 -0.78
C ASP A 35 -5.98 -14.67 0.55
N ASP A 36 -6.25 -15.79 1.23
CA ASP A 36 -6.98 -15.82 2.51
C ASP A 36 -6.14 -15.36 3.71
N SER A 37 -4.83 -15.19 3.55
CA SER A 37 -3.95 -14.71 4.60
C SER A 37 -3.97 -13.17 4.73
N ILE A 38 -4.49 -12.46 3.73
CA ILE A 38 -4.76 -11.02 3.83
C ILE A 38 -6.03 -10.78 4.65
N SER A 39 -5.94 -9.89 5.64
CA SER A 39 -7.06 -9.59 6.53
C SER A 39 -8.18 -8.90 5.75
N ARG A 40 -9.44 -9.22 6.11
CA ARG A 40 -10.62 -8.62 5.49
C ARG A 40 -10.57 -7.10 5.57
N SER A 41 -10.37 -6.58 6.77
CA SER A 41 -10.27 -5.14 6.99
C SER A 41 -8.87 -4.80 7.45
N ASN A 42 -8.33 -3.73 6.89
CA ASN A 42 -7.21 -3.01 7.46
C ASN A 42 -5.99 -3.88 7.81
N HIS A 43 -5.50 -4.66 6.84
CA HIS A 43 -4.29 -5.46 7.00
C HIS A 43 -3.03 -4.58 7.04
N ALA A 44 -2.99 -3.57 6.18
CA ALA A 44 -1.93 -2.55 6.14
C ALA A 44 -2.53 -1.21 5.70
N ARG A 45 -1.78 -0.12 5.87
CA ARG A 45 -2.20 1.22 5.44
C ARG A 45 -1.05 1.95 4.76
N ILE A 46 -1.33 2.61 3.64
CA ILE A 46 -0.41 3.56 3.02
C ILE A 46 -0.99 4.96 3.18
N ALA A 47 -0.28 5.83 3.88
CA ALA A 47 -0.62 7.25 3.97
C ALA A 47 0.19 8.03 2.93
N TYR A 48 -0.47 8.92 2.18
CA TYR A 48 0.19 10.00 1.46
C TYR A 48 0.08 11.28 2.28
N GLU A 49 1.23 11.87 2.65
CA GLU A 49 1.29 13.15 3.36
C GLU A 49 1.64 14.28 2.38
N PRO A 50 0.66 15.11 1.97
CA PRO A 50 0.84 16.07 0.89
C PRO A 50 1.82 17.20 1.24
N ARG A 51 1.99 17.55 2.53
CA ARG A 51 2.93 18.62 2.93
C ARG A 51 4.39 18.25 2.66
N GLN A 52 4.71 16.97 2.83
CA GLN A 52 6.05 16.44 2.60
C GLN A 52 6.18 15.68 1.27
N ARG A 53 5.06 15.49 0.56
CA ARG A 53 4.94 14.68 -0.66
C ARG A 53 5.58 13.32 -0.49
N SER A 54 5.29 12.69 0.65
CA SER A 54 5.91 11.46 1.10
C SER A 54 4.86 10.39 1.40
N PHE A 55 5.30 9.14 1.35
CA PHE A 55 4.45 7.98 1.58
C PHE A 55 4.96 7.20 2.79
N LEU A 56 4.03 6.79 3.66
CA LEU A 56 4.30 6.02 4.87
C LEU A 56 3.47 4.74 4.84
N LEU A 57 4.11 3.60 5.04
CA LEU A 57 3.47 2.31 5.25
C LEU A 57 3.35 2.03 6.75
N ASN A 58 2.18 1.59 7.16
CA ASN A 58 1.91 1.10 8.49
C ASN A 58 1.34 -0.31 8.42
N HIS A 59 1.70 -1.15 9.40
CA HIS A 59 0.92 -2.34 9.68
C HIS A 59 -0.46 -1.94 10.21
N GLY A 60 -1.47 -2.73 9.84
CA GLY A 60 -2.84 -2.50 10.25
C GLY A 60 -3.20 -3.23 11.54
N GLU A 61 -4.45 -3.70 11.62
CA GLU A 61 -4.98 -4.49 12.74
C GLU A 61 -5.09 -5.99 12.39
N GLY A 62 -4.49 -6.37 11.25
CA GLY A 62 -4.52 -7.74 10.75
C GLY A 62 -3.65 -8.68 11.59
N ALA A 63 -4.08 -9.93 11.72
CA ALA A 63 -3.33 -10.93 12.49
C ALA A 63 -1.98 -11.31 11.85
N ASN A 64 -1.89 -11.25 10.52
CA ASN A 64 -0.67 -11.57 9.78
C ASN A 64 0.16 -10.30 9.54
N LEU A 65 1.48 -10.43 9.67
CA LEU A 65 2.42 -9.32 9.61
C LEU A 65 2.52 -8.70 8.21
N THR A 66 2.79 -7.39 8.19
CA THR A 66 3.16 -6.64 6.99
C THR A 66 4.68 -6.53 6.92
N TYR A 67 5.25 -6.75 5.74
CA TYR A 67 6.69 -6.59 5.51
C TYR A 67 6.96 -5.51 4.45
N LEU A 68 8.04 -4.78 4.64
CA LEU A 68 8.61 -3.81 3.70
C LEU A 68 10.03 -4.24 3.37
N ASN A 69 10.29 -4.57 2.10
CA ASN A 69 11.59 -5.07 1.62
C ASN A 69 12.13 -6.26 2.46
N GLY A 70 11.25 -7.15 2.89
CA GLY A 70 11.59 -8.31 3.72
C GLY A 70 11.66 -8.05 5.23
N GLU A 71 11.58 -6.80 5.68
CA GLU A 71 11.56 -6.46 7.11
C GLU A 71 10.15 -6.26 7.64
N VAL A 72 9.88 -6.72 8.85
CA VAL A 72 8.59 -6.48 9.52
C VAL A 72 8.37 -4.98 9.73
N VAL A 73 7.13 -4.54 9.50
CA VAL A 73 6.66 -3.18 9.77
C VAL A 73 5.94 -3.19 11.12
N MET A 74 6.59 -2.71 12.18
CA MET A 74 5.98 -2.56 13.51
C MET A 74 5.46 -1.13 13.76
N GLU A 75 6.00 -0.16 13.04
CA GLU A 75 5.68 1.26 13.12
C GLU A 75 5.66 1.88 11.72
N ALA A 76 5.28 3.16 11.61
CA ALA A 76 5.24 3.87 10.34
C ALA A 76 6.62 3.89 9.68
N LYS A 77 6.75 3.26 8.51
CA LYS A 77 7.98 3.27 7.71
C LYS A 77 7.79 4.11 6.43
N PRO A 78 8.73 4.99 6.07
CA PRO A 78 8.72 5.64 4.77
C PRO A 78 8.87 4.60 3.66
N ILE A 79 8.14 4.78 2.57
CA ILE A 79 8.24 3.90 1.39
C ILE A 79 8.69 4.70 0.17
N ALA A 80 9.67 4.16 -0.54
CA ALA A 80 10.20 4.73 -1.78
C ALA A 80 9.69 3.96 -3.00
N PRO A 81 9.58 4.61 -4.18
CA PRO A 81 9.33 3.91 -5.44
C PRO A 81 10.21 2.68 -5.63
N GLY A 82 9.60 1.58 -6.07
CA GLY A 82 10.27 0.29 -6.24
C GLY A 82 10.27 -0.61 -5.01
N ALA A 83 9.89 -0.12 -3.83
CA ALA A 83 9.81 -0.94 -2.62
C ALA A 83 8.79 -2.08 -2.76
N GLU A 84 9.09 -3.22 -2.13
CA GLU A 84 8.22 -4.38 -2.05
C GLU A 84 7.50 -4.41 -0.71
N ILE A 85 6.18 -4.52 -0.76
CA ILE A 85 5.28 -4.64 0.40
C ILE A 85 4.68 -6.03 0.34
N GLN A 86 4.96 -6.86 1.34
CA GLN A 86 4.36 -8.18 1.43
C GLN A 86 3.25 -8.18 2.48
N ILE A 87 2.10 -8.71 2.07
CA ILE A 87 0.93 -8.95 2.90
C ILE A 87 0.45 -10.37 2.60
N GLY A 88 0.55 -11.24 3.59
CA GLY A 88 0.25 -12.65 3.33
C GLY A 88 1.18 -13.27 2.27
N ASP A 89 0.58 -13.98 1.31
CA ASP A 89 1.26 -14.58 0.15
C ASP A 89 1.39 -13.61 -1.04
N THR A 90 0.86 -12.39 -0.90
CA THR A 90 0.84 -11.37 -1.94
C THR A 90 1.98 -10.37 -1.75
N THR A 91 2.74 -10.12 -2.82
CA THR A 91 3.76 -9.06 -2.85
C THR A 91 3.31 -7.95 -3.80
N LEU A 92 3.28 -6.74 -3.27
CA LEU A 92 2.98 -5.50 -3.96
C LEU A 92 4.29 -4.73 -4.21
N ARG A 93 4.58 -4.34 -5.45
CA ARG A 93 5.59 -3.33 -5.75
C ARG A 93 4.94 -1.95 -5.72
N PHE A 94 5.47 -1.07 -4.87
CA PHE A 94 5.05 0.31 -4.75
C PHE A 94 5.69 1.18 -5.84
N GLN A 95 4.91 2.09 -6.40
CA GLN A 95 5.37 3.13 -7.31
C GLN A 95 4.55 4.38 -7.05
N SER A 96 5.21 5.51 -6.82
CA SER A 96 4.56 6.82 -6.80
C SER A 96 4.94 7.61 -8.04
N PHE A 97 4.04 8.50 -8.45
CA PHE A 97 4.33 9.58 -9.38
C PHE A 97 4.51 10.90 -8.60
N CYS A 98 3.72 11.11 -7.54
CA CYS A 98 3.92 12.21 -6.60
C CYS A 98 5.31 12.12 -5.96
N SER A 99 6.00 13.25 -5.95
CA SER A 99 7.36 13.42 -5.45
C SER A 99 7.58 14.87 -5.01
N LYS A 100 8.78 15.22 -4.55
CA LYS A 100 9.09 16.63 -4.23
C LYS A 100 8.85 17.58 -5.41
N ASP A 101 9.10 17.09 -6.61
CA ASP A 101 9.08 17.90 -7.84
C ASP A 101 7.72 17.89 -8.55
N PHE A 102 6.77 17.06 -8.10
CA PHE A 102 5.46 16.92 -8.73
C PHE A 102 4.39 16.45 -7.74
N ASP A 103 3.25 17.14 -7.72
CA ASP A 103 1.98 16.63 -7.18
C ASP A 103 0.82 17.04 -8.09
N TRP A 104 -0.27 16.28 -8.08
CA TRP A 104 -1.43 16.54 -8.94
C TRP A 104 -2.10 17.91 -8.69
N PRO A 105 -2.22 18.39 -7.43
CA PRO A 105 -2.73 19.74 -7.18
C PRO A 105 -1.84 20.87 -7.73
N ASP A 106 -0.58 20.60 -8.11
CA ASP A 106 0.29 21.62 -8.73
C ASP A 106 -0.10 21.88 -10.20
N VAL A 107 -0.82 20.95 -10.83
CA VAL A 107 -1.22 21.01 -12.24
C VAL A 107 -2.73 21.21 -12.43
N ASP A 108 -3.48 21.33 -11.34
CA ASP A 108 -4.88 21.75 -11.37
C ASP A 108 -4.92 23.29 -11.56
N ASP A 109 -5.64 23.77 -12.59
CA ASP A 109 -5.82 25.20 -12.93
C ASP A 109 -6.49 26.03 -11.81
#